data_AF-A0A971FJL7-F1
#
_entry.id   AF-A0A971FJL7-F1
#
_cell.length_a   1.000
_cell.length_b   1.000
_cell.length_c   1.000
_cell.angle_alpha   90.00
_cell.angle_beta   90.00
_cell.angle_gamma   90.00
#
_symmetry.space_group_name_H-M   'P 1'
#
loop_
_entity.id
_entity.type
_entity.pdbx_description
1 polymer ?
#
loop_
_entity_poly.entity_id
_entity_poly.type
_entity_poly.pdbx_seq_one_letter_code
_entity_poly.pdbx_strand_id
1 'polypeptide(L)'
;MQNSASEIAKICESWWGRLSDSSKVEQRAYVMKLLALLDWDLPIPFSPRPAAERLNALTYLLRADGQTTIAAYFLMPGALDAPSSILEKGLDYCHTTKALMQETRSPNINYVLISDLYRTYFYDGQTDELLLHADDPASFNRQVAEYLKHGRVARGALEEIRREPRSMVARRLREWCERWKRILNEYHHIPESALDVFMDRLMVTRFLFQHDILRRTRRRLEERFLELCAEGVTGNTKARRECGGKLVRLFHDMWLDWRAEIFAPLPLLDELLEDNDLVAPLLSECMLMSRAKFSIATILESFNCGDPTEKMRVRMVPDENEDREYYLSKQTLETIDSACIEINVHEEGYRAIFHWLDKLIDLYDRINLDFEAKANRETSQHNVVDLFAWSAVDSKRPEACVDRLGHACAKGLRLRCKNESQERIARLLLTLHLIHLAGSKQQAMNHLPAISPVFAQGDAGASGQNARQGLRISAGG
;
A
#
# COMPACT_ATOMS: atom_id res chain seq x y z
N MET A 1 -41.31 -13.25 1.19
CA MET A 1 -40.11 -12.40 1.22
C MET A 1 -40.28 -11.12 2.05
N GLN A 2 -41.45 -10.45 2.07
CA GLN A 2 -41.66 -9.25 2.91
C GLN A 2 -41.67 -9.53 4.45
N ASN A 3 -42.13 -10.71 4.88
CA ASN A 3 -42.23 -11.03 6.31
C ASN A 3 -40.85 -11.12 7.00
N SER A 4 -39.89 -11.84 6.41
CA SER A 4 -38.55 -12.03 6.98
C SER A 4 -37.74 -10.72 7.07
N ALA A 5 -37.87 -9.83 6.08
CA ALA A 5 -37.19 -8.54 6.11
C ALA A 5 -37.73 -7.62 7.22
N SER A 6 -39.05 -7.59 7.43
CA SER A 6 -39.65 -6.84 8.54
C SER A 6 -39.26 -7.43 9.90
N GLU A 7 -39.06 -8.75 9.96
CA GLU A 7 -38.69 -9.48 11.18
C GLU A 7 -37.23 -9.25 11.57
N ILE A 8 -36.30 -9.24 10.60
CA ILE A 8 -34.88 -8.89 10.85
C ILE A 8 -34.78 -7.48 11.46
N ALA A 9 -35.42 -6.49 10.83
CA ALA A 9 -35.38 -5.11 11.33
C ALA A 9 -35.91 -5.01 12.77
N LYS A 10 -37.06 -5.64 13.06
CA LYS A 10 -37.66 -5.67 14.40
C LYS A 10 -36.73 -6.32 15.43
N ILE A 11 -36.09 -7.44 15.11
CA ILE A 11 -35.17 -8.15 16.01
C ILE A 11 -33.98 -7.25 16.34
N CYS A 12 -33.36 -6.67 15.32
CA CYS A 12 -32.21 -5.78 15.46
C CYS A 12 -32.53 -4.50 16.26
N GLU A 13 -33.63 -3.83 15.93
CA GLU A 13 -34.09 -2.63 16.65
C GLU A 13 -34.44 -2.95 18.11
N SER A 14 -35.08 -4.10 18.36
CA SER A 14 -35.44 -4.52 19.72
C SER A 14 -34.23 -4.85 20.59
N TRP A 15 -33.13 -5.35 20.01
CA TRP A 15 -31.87 -5.53 20.72
C TRP A 15 -31.24 -4.18 21.07
N TRP A 16 -31.23 -3.25 20.11
CA TRP A 16 -30.66 -1.91 20.33
C TRP A 16 -31.42 -1.11 21.39
N GLY A 17 -32.74 -1.32 21.52
CA GLY A 17 -33.55 -0.70 22.57
C GLY A 17 -33.22 -1.14 24.00
N ARG A 18 -32.38 -2.17 24.19
CA ARG A 18 -32.02 -2.76 25.51
C ARG A 18 -30.64 -2.34 26.02
N LEU A 19 -30.12 -1.20 25.56
CA LEU A 19 -28.78 -0.67 25.87
C LEU A 19 -28.41 -0.62 27.37
N SER A 20 -29.38 -0.53 28.30
CA SER A 20 -29.14 -0.42 29.75
C SER A 20 -28.96 -1.74 30.50
N ASP A 21 -29.53 -2.85 30.02
CA ASP A 21 -29.70 -4.10 30.78
C ASP A 21 -29.19 -5.35 30.05
N SER A 22 -28.38 -5.17 29.01
CA SER A 22 -28.06 -6.23 28.04
C SER A 22 -26.98 -7.19 28.53
N SER A 23 -27.31 -8.48 28.62
CA SER A 23 -26.37 -9.58 28.91
C SER A 23 -25.93 -10.33 27.65
N LYS A 24 -24.74 -10.96 27.67
CA LYS A 24 -24.28 -11.85 26.57
C LYS A 24 -25.24 -13.00 26.27
N VAL A 25 -25.95 -13.48 27.29
CA VAL A 25 -26.93 -14.57 27.14
C VAL A 25 -28.13 -14.10 26.31
N GLU A 26 -28.61 -12.89 26.56
CA GLU A 26 -29.67 -12.28 25.76
C GLU A 26 -29.21 -12.01 24.33
N GLN A 27 -28.02 -11.42 24.15
CA GLN A 27 -27.43 -11.17 22.83
C GLN A 27 -27.39 -12.45 21.98
N ARG A 28 -27.00 -13.59 22.56
CA ARG A 28 -26.96 -14.88 21.87
C ARG A 28 -28.32 -15.27 21.31
N ALA A 29 -29.42 -15.03 22.03
CA ALA A 29 -30.75 -15.33 21.54
C ALA A 29 -31.13 -14.49 20.32
N TYR A 30 -30.76 -13.20 20.30
CA TYR A 30 -30.99 -12.32 19.15
C TYR A 30 -30.15 -12.71 17.95
N VAL A 31 -28.86 -13.01 18.16
CA VAL A 31 -27.95 -13.47 17.10
C VAL A 31 -28.45 -14.77 16.48
N MET A 32 -28.85 -15.76 17.28
CA MET A 32 -29.36 -17.03 16.75
C MET A 32 -30.65 -16.83 15.93
N LYS A 33 -31.54 -15.92 16.35
CA LYS A 33 -32.74 -15.58 15.55
C LYS A 33 -32.39 -14.91 14.22
N LEU A 34 -31.43 -13.98 14.22
CA LEU A 34 -30.94 -13.36 12.98
C LEU A 34 -30.35 -14.41 12.04
N LEU A 35 -29.48 -15.29 12.55
CA LEU A 35 -28.85 -16.36 11.76
C LEU A 35 -29.89 -17.33 11.21
N ALA A 36 -30.90 -17.71 11.99
CA ALA A 36 -32.01 -18.53 11.50
C ALA A 36 -32.80 -17.84 10.37
N LEU A 37 -33.03 -16.52 10.43
CA LEU A 37 -33.68 -15.76 9.36
C LEU A 37 -32.82 -15.65 8.09
N LEU A 38 -31.52 -15.91 8.20
CA LEU A 38 -30.57 -16.02 7.10
C LEU A 38 -30.33 -17.48 6.68
N ASP A 39 -31.15 -18.43 7.17
CA ASP A 39 -31.09 -19.87 6.91
C ASP A 39 -29.79 -20.53 7.43
N TRP A 40 -29.15 -19.97 8.45
CA TRP A 40 -27.99 -20.55 9.14
C TRP A 40 -28.41 -21.25 10.43
N ASP A 41 -28.83 -22.52 10.32
CA ASP A 41 -29.40 -23.27 11.45
C ASP A 41 -28.35 -23.81 12.43
N LEU A 42 -27.11 -24.05 11.98
CA LEU A 42 -26.04 -24.67 12.77
C LEU A 42 -24.73 -23.86 12.71
N PRO A 43 -24.71 -22.60 13.20
CA PRO A 43 -23.49 -21.83 13.29
C PRO A 43 -22.53 -22.46 14.31
N ILE A 44 -21.25 -22.63 13.94
CA ILE A 44 -20.26 -23.32 14.77
C ILE A 44 -19.55 -22.29 15.65
N PRO A 45 -19.74 -22.28 16.98
CA PRO A 45 -19.01 -21.35 17.83
C PRO A 45 -17.51 -21.67 17.82
N PHE A 46 -16.66 -20.65 17.82
CA PHE A 46 -15.21 -20.82 17.96
C PHE A 46 -14.67 -19.97 19.09
N SER A 47 -13.55 -20.39 19.68
CA SER A 47 -12.94 -19.65 20.79
C SER A 47 -12.49 -18.26 20.33
N PRO A 48 -12.98 -17.19 20.97
CA PRO A 48 -12.57 -15.84 20.62
C PRO A 48 -11.06 -15.68 20.85
N ARG A 49 -10.43 -14.85 20.01
CA ARG A 49 -9.04 -14.43 20.16
C ARG A 49 -8.98 -13.13 21.00
N PRO A 50 -7.78 -12.65 21.41
CA PRO A 50 -7.68 -11.55 22.37
C PRO A 50 -8.40 -10.24 22.01
N ALA A 51 -8.61 -9.91 20.73
CA ALA A 51 -9.40 -8.73 20.38
C ALA A 51 -10.90 -9.01 20.55
N ALA A 52 -11.41 -10.12 20.03
CA ALA A 52 -12.80 -10.54 20.24
C ALA A 52 -13.17 -10.71 21.72
N GLU A 53 -12.26 -11.25 22.54
CA GLU A 53 -12.45 -11.38 23.99
C GLU A 53 -12.60 -10.03 24.67
N ARG A 54 -11.68 -9.09 24.41
CA ARG A 54 -11.73 -7.72 24.96
C ARG A 54 -13.00 -6.97 24.54
N LEU A 55 -13.47 -7.21 23.32
CA LEU A 55 -14.68 -6.62 22.76
C LEU A 55 -15.95 -7.37 23.18
N ASN A 56 -15.84 -8.41 24.00
CA ASN A 56 -16.96 -9.23 24.43
C ASN A 56 -17.78 -9.83 23.27
N ALA A 57 -17.13 -10.12 22.14
CA ALA A 57 -17.78 -10.58 20.91
C ALA A 57 -18.29 -12.03 21.04
N LEU A 58 -19.46 -12.30 20.45
CA LEU A 58 -19.91 -13.65 20.14
C LEU A 58 -19.36 -14.07 18.77
N THR A 59 -18.70 -15.23 18.74
CA THR A 59 -17.93 -15.70 17.58
C THR A 59 -18.56 -16.96 16.99
N TYR A 60 -18.85 -16.93 15.69
CA TYR A 60 -19.40 -18.07 14.96
C TYR A 60 -18.71 -18.27 13.61
N LEU A 61 -18.56 -19.52 13.23
CA LEU A 61 -18.12 -19.94 11.91
C LEU A 61 -19.34 -20.40 11.12
N LEU A 62 -19.59 -19.75 10.00
CA LEU A 62 -20.66 -20.08 9.07
C LEU A 62 -20.02 -20.78 7.86
N ARG A 63 -20.39 -22.05 7.62
CA ARG A 63 -19.85 -22.85 6.52
C ARG A 63 -20.95 -23.21 5.53
N ALA A 64 -20.81 -22.78 4.29
CA ALA A 64 -21.68 -23.22 3.19
C ALA A 64 -20.96 -24.30 2.38
N ASP A 65 -21.57 -25.48 2.28
CA ASP A 65 -21.16 -26.63 1.46
C ASP A 65 -19.65 -26.99 1.47
N GLY A 66 -18.96 -26.66 2.56
CA GLY A 66 -17.55 -27.00 2.83
C GLY A 66 -16.49 -26.15 2.13
N GLN A 67 -16.85 -25.27 1.18
CA GLN A 67 -15.89 -24.46 0.41
C GLN A 67 -15.81 -23.00 0.89
N THR A 68 -16.94 -22.41 1.29
CA THR A 68 -16.98 -21.02 1.73
C THR A 68 -17.16 -20.93 3.23
N THR A 69 -16.22 -20.25 3.87
CA THR A 69 -16.20 -20.06 5.32
C THR A 69 -16.26 -18.57 5.66
N ILE A 70 -17.24 -18.20 6.49
CA ILE A 70 -17.42 -16.84 7.02
C ILE A 70 -17.16 -16.87 8.52
N ALA A 71 -16.22 -16.06 8.99
CA ALA A 71 -16.07 -15.78 10.42
C ALA A 71 -16.99 -14.62 10.81
N ALA A 72 -17.95 -14.88 11.70
CA ALA A 72 -18.93 -13.92 12.15
C ALA A 72 -18.65 -13.48 13.60
N TYR A 73 -18.58 -12.17 13.80
CA TYR A 73 -18.38 -11.50 15.08
C TYR A 73 -19.60 -10.64 15.39
N PHE A 74 -20.28 -10.96 16.49
CA PHE A 74 -21.41 -10.18 16.98
C PHE A 74 -21.05 -9.44 18.27
N LEU A 75 -21.16 -8.11 18.23
CA LEU A 75 -20.70 -7.20 19.26
C LEU A 75 -21.87 -6.59 20.04
N MET A 76 -21.56 -6.03 21.20
CA MET A 76 -22.55 -5.30 21.99
C MET A 76 -22.98 -4.01 21.27
N PRO A 77 -24.20 -3.52 21.51
CA PRO A 77 -24.68 -2.27 20.93
C PRO A 77 -23.71 -1.10 21.16
N GLY A 78 -23.45 -0.36 20.09
CA GLY A 78 -22.60 0.84 20.09
C GLY A 78 -21.10 0.55 19.94
N ALA A 79 -20.70 -0.72 19.80
CA ALA A 79 -19.29 -1.09 19.66
C ALA A 79 -18.68 -0.79 18.28
N LEU A 80 -19.51 -0.54 17.26
CA LEU A 80 -19.07 -0.22 15.90
C LEU A 80 -19.39 1.23 15.56
N ASP A 81 -18.48 1.92 14.88
CA ASP A 81 -18.78 3.18 14.19
C ASP A 81 -19.68 2.94 12.96
N ALA A 82 -20.41 3.96 12.53
CA ALA A 82 -21.27 3.87 11.34
C ALA A 82 -20.42 3.73 10.06
N PRO A 83 -20.62 2.69 9.23
CA PRO A 83 -19.89 2.51 7.98
C PRO A 83 -19.85 3.74 7.08
N SER A 84 -20.96 4.44 6.88
CA SER A 84 -21.00 5.66 6.06
C SER A 84 -20.03 6.73 6.56
N SER A 85 -20.01 6.98 7.86
CA SER A 85 -19.09 7.95 8.47
C SER A 85 -17.61 7.55 8.30
N ILE A 86 -17.30 6.26 8.36
CA ILE A 86 -15.94 5.74 8.11
C ILE A 86 -15.56 5.95 6.63
N LEU A 87 -16.46 5.62 5.71
CA LEU A 87 -16.22 5.73 4.27
C LEU A 87 -16.14 7.18 3.79
N GLU A 88 -16.91 8.10 4.39
CA GLU A 88 -16.82 9.55 4.14
C GLU A 88 -15.45 10.12 4.50
N LYS A 89 -14.79 9.56 5.51
CA LYS A 89 -13.41 9.89 5.88
C LYS A 89 -12.37 9.26 4.94
N GLY A 90 -12.79 8.44 3.97
CA GLY A 90 -11.91 7.73 3.05
C GLY A 90 -11.25 6.48 3.65
N LEU A 91 -11.71 6.02 4.82
CA LEU A 91 -11.20 4.86 5.55
C LEU A 91 -11.96 3.58 5.17
N ASP A 92 -11.40 2.41 5.48
CA ASP A 92 -12.05 1.11 5.21
C ASP A 92 -12.42 0.36 6.50
N TYR A 93 -11.86 0.78 7.63
CA TYR A 93 -12.06 0.18 8.94
C TYR A 93 -12.43 1.23 9.98
N CYS A 94 -13.14 0.81 11.01
CA CYS A 94 -13.06 1.44 12.33
C CYS A 94 -12.06 0.66 13.20
N HIS A 95 -11.68 1.17 14.36
CA HIS A 95 -10.73 0.48 15.24
C HIS A 95 -11.18 -0.93 15.60
N THR A 96 -12.47 -1.10 15.89
CA THR A 96 -13.07 -2.38 16.24
C THR A 96 -12.96 -3.39 15.10
N THR A 97 -13.35 -3.01 13.87
CA THR A 97 -13.28 -3.93 12.73
C THR A 97 -11.84 -4.22 12.33
N LYS A 98 -10.94 -3.25 12.45
CA LYS A 98 -9.51 -3.46 12.16
C LYS A 98 -8.89 -4.51 13.07
N ALA A 99 -9.16 -4.43 14.38
CA ALA A 99 -8.62 -5.35 15.36
C ALA A 99 -9.11 -6.79 15.12
N LEU A 100 -10.42 -6.95 14.84
CA LEU A 100 -11.01 -8.25 14.52
C LEU A 100 -10.45 -8.82 13.21
N MET A 101 -10.34 -8.01 12.16
CA MET A 101 -9.78 -8.45 10.88
C MET A 101 -8.32 -8.93 11.00
N GLN A 102 -7.50 -8.25 11.80
CA GLN A 102 -6.11 -8.65 12.03
C GLN A 102 -6.00 -10.02 12.71
N GLU A 103 -6.86 -10.33 13.69
CA GLU A 103 -6.84 -11.64 14.36
C GLU A 103 -7.51 -12.75 13.54
N THR A 104 -8.36 -12.40 12.56
CA THR A 104 -9.13 -13.36 11.74
C THR A 104 -8.33 -13.89 10.55
N ARG A 105 -7.12 -13.38 10.29
CA ARG A 105 -6.29 -13.81 9.16
C ARG A 105 -5.93 -15.29 9.26
N SER A 106 -6.60 -16.09 8.44
CA SER A 106 -6.42 -17.52 8.31
C SER A 106 -6.75 -17.91 6.87
N PRO A 107 -5.96 -18.79 6.22
CA PRO A 107 -6.23 -19.24 4.85
C PRO A 107 -7.60 -19.94 4.72
N ASN A 108 -8.15 -20.44 5.83
CA ASN A 108 -9.43 -21.16 5.87
C ASN A 108 -10.64 -20.25 6.14
N ILE A 109 -10.46 -18.93 6.20
CA ILE A 109 -11.55 -17.96 6.38
C ILE A 109 -11.60 -17.09 5.13
N ASN A 110 -12.67 -17.20 4.36
CA ASN A 110 -12.83 -16.48 3.10
C ASN A 110 -13.40 -15.08 3.32
N TYR A 111 -14.34 -14.95 4.26
CA TYR A 111 -15.04 -13.69 4.54
C TYR A 111 -15.19 -13.45 6.03
N VAL A 112 -15.36 -12.19 6.41
CA VAL A 112 -15.54 -11.78 7.79
C VAL A 112 -16.77 -10.89 7.92
N LEU A 113 -17.74 -11.32 8.72
CA LEU A 113 -18.92 -10.56 9.08
C LEU A 113 -18.73 -9.97 10.48
N ILE A 114 -18.89 -8.67 10.62
CA ILE A 114 -18.80 -7.98 11.92
C ILE A 114 -20.06 -7.14 12.08
N SER A 115 -20.81 -7.36 13.14
CA SER A 115 -22.06 -6.64 13.39
C SER A 115 -22.31 -6.43 14.88
N ASP A 116 -22.91 -5.32 15.26
CA ASP A 116 -23.50 -5.12 16.59
C ASP A 116 -25.03 -5.31 16.55
N LEU A 117 -25.52 -5.99 15.51
CA LEU A 117 -26.91 -6.18 15.10
C LEU A 117 -27.61 -4.92 14.57
N TYR A 118 -26.99 -3.74 14.64
CA TYR A 118 -27.52 -2.53 14.00
C TYR A 118 -26.67 -2.13 12.80
N ARG A 119 -25.37 -1.98 13.05
CA ARG A 119 -24.33 -1.71 12.06
C ARG A 119 -23.72 -3.03 11.61
N THR A 120 -23.36 -3.09 10.33
CA THR A 120 -22.77 -4.29 9.73
C THR A 120 -21.63 -3.92 8.80
N TYR A 121 -20.54 -4.67 8.91
CA TYR A 121 -19.42 -4.69 7.99
C TYR A 121 -19.20 -6.10 7.50
N PHE A 122 -18.97 -6.25 6.20
CA PHE A 122 -18.68 -7.53 5.57
C PHE A 122 -17.45 -7.42 4.69
N TYR A 123 -16.38 -8.09 5.08
CA TYR A 123 -15.07 -8.00 4.46
C TYR A 123 -14.70 -9.28 3.70
N ASP A 124 -13.91 -9.11 2.65
CA ASP A 124 -13.07 -10.17 2.10
C ASP A 124 -11.92 -10.46 3.06
N GLY A 125 -11.81 -11.71 3.52
CA GLY A 125 -10.80 -12.14 4.50
C GLY A 125 -9.38 -12.21 3.95
N GLN A 126 -9.22 -12.26 2.62
CA GLN A 126 -7.92 -12.33 1.96
C GLN A 126 -7.44 -10.95 1.51
N THR A 127 -8.32 -10.17 0.87
CA THR A 127 -7.95 -8.89 0.27
C THR A 127 -8.11 -7.70 1.20
N ASP A 128 -8.69 -7.91 2.40
CA ASP A 128 -8.99 -6.83 3.36
C ASP A 128 -9.97 -5.77 2.75
N GLU A 129 -10.73 -6.13 1.72
CA GLU A 129 -11.70 -5.25 1.04
C GLU A 129 -13.05 -5.26 1.75
N LEU A 130 -13.64 -4.07 1.98
CA LEU A 130 -15.02 -3.97 2.47
C LEU A 130 -15.98 -4.21 1.30
N LEU A 131 -16.69 -5.33 1.33
CA LEU A 131 -17.58 -5.76 0.25
C LEU A 131 -18.99 -5.21 0.42
N LEU A 132 -19.54 -5.32 1.63
CA LEU A 132 -20.90 -4.86 1.96
C LEU A 132 -20.89 -4.19 3.34
N HIS A 133 -21.80 -3.24 3.54
CA HIS A 133 -21.98 -2.60 4.84
C HIS A 133 -23.41 -2.10 5.01
N ALA A 134 -23.80 -1.84 6.26
CA ALA A 134 -25.07 -1.23 6.57
C ALA A 134 -24.96 -0.39 7.85
N ASP A 135 -25.51 0.82 7.82
CA ASP A 135 -25.56 1.70 8.99
C ASP A 135 -26.70 1.35 9.95
N ASP A 136 -27.72 0.65 9.44
CA ASP A 136 -28.96 0.33 10.13
C ASP A 136 -29.60 -0.99 9.61
N PRO A 137 -30.54 -1.59 10.37
CA PRO A 137 -31.18 -2.85 10.00
C PRO A 137 -32.01 -2.82 8.70
N ALA A 138 -32.60 -1.68 8.34
CA ALA A 138 -33.35 -1.56 7.10
C ALA A 138 -32.39 -1.56 5.89
N SER A 139 -31.24 -0.90 6.01
CA SER A 139 -30.16 -0.96 5.01
C SER A 139 -29.53 -2.35 4.94
N PHE A 140 -29.35 -3.05 6.07
CA PHE A 140 -28.89 -4.44 6.10
C PHE A 140 -29.82 -5.34 5.27
N ASN A 141 -31.13 -5.25 5.47
CA ASN A 141 -32.10 -6.04 4.72
C ASN A 141 -32.07 -5.77 3.21
N ARG A 142 -31.90 -4.50 2.82
CA ARG A 142 -31.88 -4.09 1.42
C ARG A 142 -30.60 -4.46 0.69
N GLN A 143 -29.46 -4.46 1.37
CA GLN A 143 -28.14 -4.47 0.72
C GLN A 143 -27.29 -5.69 1.08
N VAL A 144 -27.51 -6.32 2.25
CA VAL A 144 -26.61 -7.33 2.81
C VAL A 144 -27.29 -8.70 2.95
N ALA A 145 -28.51 -8.72 3.49
CA ALA A 145 -29.18 -9.96 3.89
C ALA A 145 -29.32 -10.98 2.75
N GLU A 146 -29.62 -10.54 1.53
CA GLU A 146 -29.80 -11.43 0.38
C GLU A 146 -28.52 -12.19 0.01
N TYR A 147 -27.36 -11.54 0.09
CA TYR A 147 -26.07 -12.15 -0.19
C TYR A 147 -25.64 -13.14 0.91
N LEU A 148 -26.05 -12.90 2.16
CA LEU A 148 -25.67 -13.71 3.31
C LEU A 148 -26.57 -14.91 3.59
N LYS A 149 -27.65 -15.13 2.83
CA LYS A 149 -28.49 -16.32 3.01
C LYS A 149 -27.70 -17.60 2.73
N HIS A 150 -27.78 -18.60 3.61
CA HIS A 150 -27.01 -19.85 3.49
C HIS A 150 -27.10 -20.45 2.07
N GLY A 151 -28.33 -20.64 1.54
CA GLY A 151 -28.52 -21.22 0.22
C GLY A 151 -28.03 -20.35 -0.95
N ARG A 152 -27.86 -19.03 -0.76
CA ARG A 152 -27.25 -18.13 -1.76
C ARG A 152 -25.73 -18.21 -1.70
N VAL A 153 -25.16 -18.19 -0.49
CA VAL A 153 -23.72 -18.37 -0.27
C VAL A 153 -23.25 -19.71 -0.84
N ALA A 154 -23.99 -20.79 -0.59
CA ALA A 154 -23.72 -22.13 -1.15
C ALA A 154 -23.69 -22.16 -2.69
N ARG A 155 -24.41 -21.25 -3.35
CA ARG A 155 -24.43 -21.10 -4.80
C ARG A 155 -23.42 -20.09 -5.34
N GLY A 156 -22.52 -19.57 -4.51
CA GLY A 156 -21.47 -18.63 -4.92
C GLY A 156 -21.90 -17.16 -4.95
N ALA A 157 -23.01 -16.77 -4.31
CA ALA A 157 -23.49 -15.38 -4.35
C ALA A 157 -22.48 -14.33 -3.85
N LEU A 158 -21.50 -14.72 -3.02
CA LEU A 158 -20.46 -13.81 -2.53
C LEU A 158 -19.43 -13.46 -3.61
N GLU A 159 -19.27 -14.28 -4.65
CA GLU A 159 -18.41 -14.01 -5.80
C GLU A 159 -19.06 -13.01 -6.77
N GLU A 160 -20.40 -12.92 -6.76
CA GLU A 160 -21.18 -11.99 -7.56
C GLU A 160 -21.17 -10.56 -7.00
N ILE A 161 -20.66 -10.36 -5.78
CA ILE A 161 -20.60 -9.04 -5.16
C ILE A 161 -19.65 -8.15 -5.97
N ARG A 162 -20.19 -7.04 -6.47
CA ARG A 162 -19.41 -6.07 -7.24
C ARG A 162 -18.34 -5.43 -6.36
N ARG A 163 -17.07 -5.73 -6.65
CA ARG A 163 -15.91 -5.09 -6.03
C ARG A 163 -15.79 -3.63 -6.47
N GLU A 164 -15.23 -2.80 -5.60
CA GLU A 164 -15.05 -1.39 -5.91
C GLU A 164 -13.96 -1.21 -6.96
N PRO A 165 -14.18 -0.37 -7.99
CA PRO A 165 -13.14 -0.11 -8.97
C PRO A 165 -11.99 0.64 -8.33
N ARG A 166 -10.76 0.38 -8.80
CA ARG A 166 -9.53 1.04 -8.31
C ARG A 166 -9.64 2.56 -8.27
N SER A 167 -10.32 3.18 -9.23
CA SER A 167 -10.55 4.62 -9.28
C SER A 167 -11.29 5.17 -8.05
N MET A 168 -12.21 4.38 -7.47
CA MET A 168 -12.92 4.75 -6.24
C MET A 168 -12.02 4.62 -5.02
N VAL A 169 -11.24 3.55 -4.93
CA VAL A 169 -10.26 3.34 -3.85
C VAL A 169 -9.21 4.46 -3.85
N ALA A 170 -8.69 4.79 -5.04
CA ALA A 170 -7.74 5.87 -5.27
C ALA A 170 -8.31 7.25 -4.94
N ARG A 171 -9.57 7.50 -5.32
CA ARG A 171 -10.28 8.74 -4.94
C ARG A 171 -10.38 8.87 -3.43
N ARG A 172 -10.77 7.82 -2.70
CA ARG A 172 -10.86 7.87 -1.22
C ARG A 172 -9.49 8.11 -0.57
N LEU A 173 -8.42 7.53 -1.10
CA LEU A 173 -7.05 7.81 -0.63
C LEU A 173 -6.71 9.30 -0.82
N ARG A 174 -6.99 9.86 -2.00
CA ARG A 174 -6.78 11.29 -2.27
C ARG A 174 -7.63 12.16 -1.33
N GLU A 175 -8.92 11.88 -1.18
CA GLU A 175 -9.82 12.65 -0.31
C GLU A 175 -9.35 12.61 1.15
N TRP A 176 -8.82 11.46 1.61
CA TRP A 176 -8.19 11.35 2.91
C TRP A 176 -6.95 12.25 3.03
N CYS A 177 -6.03 12.21 2.05
CA CYS A 177 -4.85 13.07 2.01
C CYS A 177 -5.24 14.56 2.01
N GLU A 178 -6.12 14.99 1.11
CA GLU A 178 -6.56 16.38 0.97
C GLU A 178 -7.26 16.91 2.23
N ARG A 179 -8.04 16.06 2.90
CA ARG A 179 -8.67 16.41 4.18
C ARG A 179 -7.61 16.65 5.25
N TRP A 180 -6.62 15.78 5.40
CA TRP A 180 -5.55 15.97 6.39
C TRP A 180 -4.61 17.12 6.04
N LYS A 181 -4.30 17.35 4.76
CA LYS A 181 -3.54 18.53 4.32
C LYS A 181 -4.26 19.82 4.71
N ARG A 182 -5.59 19.91 4.46
CA ARG A 182 -6.39 21.06 4.89
C ARG A 182 -6.37 21.25 6.40
N ILE A 183 -6.64 20.18 7.17
CA ILE A 183 -6.63 20.25 8.63
C ILE A 183 -5.27 20.72 9.15
N LEU A 184 -4.15 20.16 8.67
CA LEU A 184 -2.81 20.57 9.10
C LEU A 184 -2.49 22.03 8.73
N ASN A 185 -2.93 22.46 7.54
CA ASN A 185 -2.69 23.82 7.05
C ASN A 185 -3.54 24.89 7.75
N GLU A 186 -4.73 24.52 8.27
CA GLU A 186 -5.59 25.43 9.04
C GLU A 186 -4.90 25.95 10.30
N TYR A 187 -4.05 25.12 10.94
CA TYR A 187 -3.34 25.49 12.17
C TYR A 187 -1.93 26.04 11.93
N HIS A 188 -1.29 25.66 10.81
CA HIS A 188 0.08 26.06 10.49
C HIS A 188 0.17 26.44 9.01
N HIS A 189 0.54 27.68 8.71
CA HIS A 189 0.65 28.17 7.33
C HIS A 189 1.90 27.59 6.66
N ILE A 190 1.78 26.39 6.10
CA ILE A 190 2.89 25.62 5.54
C ILE A 190 2.68 25.41 4.05
N PRO A 191 3.75 25.45 3.24
CA PRO A 191 3.65 25.16 1.82
C PRO A 191 3.02 23.79 1.55
N GLU A 192 2.07 23.74 0.62
CA GLU A 192 1.39 22.48 0.24
C GLU A 192 2.39 21.41 -0.19
N SER A 193 3.49 21.80 -0.84
CA SER A 193 4.57 20.88 -1.25
C SER A 193 5.19 20.12 -0.07
N ALA A 194 5.33 20.73 1.11
CA ALA A 194 5.83 20.05 2.31
C ALA A 194 4.82 19.04 2.87
N LEU A 195 3.53 19.38 2.83
CA LEU A 195 2.45 18.47 3.23
C LEU A 195 2.30 17.30 2.25
N ASP A 196 2.53 17.53 0.97
CA ASP A 196 2.56 16.46 -0.02
C ASP A 196 3.71 15.48 0.23
N VAL A 197 4.92 15.98 0.52
CA VAL A 197 6.05 15.10 0.94
C VAL A 197 5.69 14.31 2.20
N PHE A 198 4.98 14.91 3.16
CA PHE A 198 4.53 14.19 4.34
C PHE A 198 3.58 13.03 4.00
N MET A 199 2.59 13.27 3.12
CA MET A 199 1.68 12.22 2.66
C MET A 199 2.44 11.12 1.90
N ASP A 200 3.41 11.49 1.06
CA ASP A 200 4.26 10.55 0.33
C ASP A 200 5.07 9.65 1.29
N ARG A 201 5.63 10.21 2.37
CA ARG A 201 6.34 9.43 3.42
C ARG A 201 5.42 8.40 4.06
N LEU A 202 4.18 8.76 4.36
CA LEU A 202 3.21 7.82 4.93
C LEU A 202 2.82 6.72 3.93
N MET A 203 2.62 7.08 2.65
CA MET A 203 2.36 6.11 1.59
C MET A 203 3.52 5.12 1.43
N VAL A 204 4.77 5.62 1.36
CA VAL A 204 5.96 4.76 1.28
C VAL A 204 6.11 3.89 2.51
N THR A 205 5.89 4.43 3.72
CA THR A 205 5.93 3.64 4.96
C THR A 205 4.95 2.48 4.93
N ARG A 206 3.69 2.77 4.56
CA ARG A 206 2.61 1.77 4.46
C ARG A 206 2.82 0.75 3.35
N PHE A 207 3.45 1.16 2.25
CA PHE A 207 3.83 0.28 1.15
C PHE A 207 4.99 -0.64 1.56
N LEU A 208 6.07 -0.07 2.09
CA LEU A 208 7.32 -0.75 2.44
C LEU A 208 7.09 -1.90 3.44
N PHE A 209 6.24 -1.70 4.45
CA PHE A 209 5.94 -2.77 5.43
C PHE A 209 5.19 -3.98 4.85
N GLN A 210 4.72 -3.91 3.61
CA GLN A 210 4.15 -5.06 2.90
C GLN A 210 5.21 -5.88 2.16
N HIS A 211 6.44 -5.37 2.06
CA HIS A 211 7.54 -6.01 1.34
C HIS A 211 8.63 -6.48 2.31
N ASP A 212 9.09 -7.71 2.13
CA ASP A 212 10.13 -8.29 2.97
C ASP A 212 11.54 -7.90 2.52
N ILE A 213 11.82 -6.60 2.52
CA ILE A 213 13.12 -6.00 2.21
C ILE A 213 13.73 -5.34 3.46
N LEU A 214 14.98 -4.89 3.41
CA LEU A 214 15.63 -4.11 4.49
C LEU A 214 15.58 -4.84 5.85
N ARG A 215 15.71 -6.18 5.81
CA ARG A 215 15.38 -7.11 6.91
C ARG A 215 16.05 -6.78 8.25
N ARG A 216 17.24 -6.18 8.23
CA ARG A 216 18.01 -5.86 9.44
C ARG A 216 17.28 -4.87 10.37
N THR A 217 16.66 -3.84 9.82
CA THR A 217 16.04 -2.76 10.61
C THR A 217 14.54 -2.62 10.38
N ARG A 218 13.98 -3.25 9.33
CA ARG A 218 12.54 -3.21 8.99
C ARG A 218 11.65 -3.51 10.18
N ARG A 219 11.81 -4.67 10.80
CA ARG A 219 10.94 -5.12 11.89
C ARG A 219 10.90 -4.12 13.05
N ARG A 220 12.06 -3.62 13.48
CA ARG A 220 12.17 -2.63 14.56
C ARG A 220 11.44 -1.33 14.21
N LEU A 221 11.60 -0.84 12.97
CA LEU A 221 10.99 0.42 12.54
C LEU A 221 9.47 0.26 12.29
N GLU A 222 9.05 -0.91 11.83
CA GLU A 222 7.64 -1.29 11.71
C GLU A 222 6.96 -1.36 13.08
N GLU A 223 7.56 -2.06 14.05
CA GLU A 223 7.06 -2.14 15.43
C GLU A 223 6.92 -0.74 16.04
N ARG A 224 7.94 0.12 15.90
CA ARG A 224 7.86 1.52 16.36
C ARG A 224 6.76 2.31 15.68
N PHE A 225 6.57 2.17 14.37
CA PHE A 225 5.48 2.85 13.66
C PHE A 225 4.10 2.40 14.18
N LEU A 226 3.92 1.08 14.38
CA LEU A 226 2.68 0.51 14.90
C LEU A 226 2.40 0.97 16.35
N GLU A 227 3.44 1.05 17.19
CA GLU A 227 3.35 1.60 18.54
C GLU A 227 2.90 3.06 18.53
N LEU A 228 3.45 3.90 17.64
CA LEU A 228 3.03 5.30 17.49
C LEU A 228 1.55 5.42 17.10
N CYS A 229 1.12 4.61 16.14
CA CYS A 229 -0.29 4.57 15.75
C CYS A 229 -1.19 4.12 16.90
N ALA A 230 -0.76 3.17 17.72
CA ALA A 230 -1.50 2.70 18.89
C ALA A 230 -1.59 3.77 20.00
N GLU A 231 -0.47 4.45 20.29
CA GLU A 231 -0.43 5.61 21.20
C GLU A 231 -1.38 6.73 20.75
N GLY A 232 -1.57 6.91 19.45
CA GLY A 232 -2.55 7.88 18.93
C GLY A 232 -3.99 7.60 19.37
N VAL A 233 -4.34 6.32 19.54
CA VAL A 233 -5.68 5.87 19.96
C VAL A 233 -5.82 5.93 21.49
N THR A 234 -4.89 5.28 22.21
CA THR A 234 -5.02 5.01 23.65
C THR A 234 -4.21 5.96 24.53
N GLY A 235 -3.36 6.80 23.94
CA GLY A 235 -2.47 7.70 24.66
C GLY A 235 -3.21 8.83 25.35
N ASN A 236 -2.68 9.26 26.49
CA ASN A 236 -3.12 10.48 27.16
C ASN A 236 -2.73 11.73 26.35
N THR A 237 -3.22 12.91 26.75
CA THR A 237 -2.98 14.17 26.02
C THR A 237 -1.49 14.46 25.79
N LYS A 238 -0.64 14.10 26.74
CA LYS A 238 0.82 14.29 26.62
C LYS A 238 1.42 13.36 25.57
N ALA A 239 1.09 12.07 25.61
CA ALA A 239 1.57 11.08 24.64
C ALA A 239 1.13 11.44 23.20
N ARG A 240 -0.08 12.01 23.04
CA ARG A 240 -0.57 12.46 21.74
C ARG A 240 0.23 13.62 21.17
N ARG A 241 0.65 14.59 21.99
CA ARG A 241 1.51 15.70 21.56
C ARG A 241 2.92 15.23 21.20
N GLU A 242 3.48 14.30 21.98
CA GLU A 242 4.81 13.74 21.71
C GLU A 242 4.85 12.82 20.47
N CYS A 243 3.70 12.41 19.95
CA CYS A 243 3.59 11.46 18.84
C CYS A 243 4.28 11.98 17.58
N GLY A 244 4.13 13.27 17.26
CA GLY A 244 4.72 13.84 16.06
C GLY A 244 6.25 13.98 16.14
N GLY A 245 6.82 14.39 17.29
CA GLY A 245 8.27 14.35 17.48
C GLY A 245 8.86 12.93 17.39
N LYS A 246 8.12 11.91 17.87
CA LYS A 246 8.54 10.51 17.67
C LYS A 246 8.45 10.06 16.20
N LEU A 247 7.47 10.55 15.45
CA LEU A 247 7.33 10.27 14.00
C LEU A 247 8.47 10.90 13.20
N VAL A 248 8.87 12.14 13.52
CA VAL A 248 10.03 12.79 12.89
C VAL A 248 11.30 11.96 13.09
N ARG A 249 11.56 11.53 14.33
CA ARG A 249 12.70 10.64 14.63
C ARG A 249 12.63 9.33 13.86
N LEU A 250 11.44 8.74 13.72
CA LEU A 250 11.26 7.54 12.93
C LEU A 250 11.63 7.78 11.45
N PHE A 251 11.21 8.89 10.85
CA PHE A 251 11.59 9.24 9.48
C PHE A 251 13.09 9.48 9.35
N HIS A 252 13.72 10.18 10.28
CA HIS A 252 15.17 10.38 10.27
C HIS A 252 15.92 9.05 10.40
N ASP A 253 15.45 8.14 11.26
CA ASP A 253 16.01 6.79 11.38
C ASP A 253 15.85 6.00 10.07
N MET A 254 14.69 6.09 9.41
CA MET A 254 14.47 5.47 8.09
C MET A 254 15.41 6.07 7.03
N TRP A 255 15.66 7.38 7.06
CA TRP A 255 16.62 8.02 6.17
C TRP A 255 18.05 7.54 6.43
N LEU A 256 18.49 7.45 7.69
CA LEU A 256 19.84 7.03 8.05
C LEU A 256 20.06 5.53 7.81
N ASP A 257 19.13 4.68 8.26
CA ASP A 257 19.23 3.22 8.15
C ASP A 257 19.05 2.75 6.71
N TRP A 258 18.08 3.31 5.98
CA TRP A 258 17.72 2.84 4.64
C TRP A 258 18.25 3.72 3.51
N ARG A 259 18.81 4.90 3.79
CA ARG A 259 19.24 5.89 2.79
C ARG A 259 18.13 6.28 1.82
N ALA A 260 16.89 6.17 2.27
CA ALA A 260 15.70 6.46 1.49
C ALA A 260 15.47 7.98 1.48
N GLU A 261 15.85 8.63 0.38
CA GLU A 261 15.85 10.10 0.25
C GLU A 261 14.48 10.76 0.47
N ILE A 262 13.37 10.03 0.25
CA ILE A 262 12.03 10.54 0.53
C ILE A 262 11.81 10.88 2.02
N PHE A 263 12.59 10.27 2.91
CA PHE A 263 12.57 10.53 4.35
C PHE A 263 13.64 11.53 4.81
N ALA A 264 14.40 12.14 3.89
CA ALA A 264 15.43 13.12 4.25
C ALA A 264 14.86 14.27 5.10
N PRO A 265 15.59 14.79 6.10
CA PRO A 265 15.09 15.84 6.99
C PRO A 265 14.53 17.04 6.22
N LEU A 266 13.37 17.52 6.63
CA LEU A 266 12.72 18.69 6.03
C LEU A 266 12.31 19.62 7.17
N PRO A 267 13.12 20.66 7.49
CA PRO A 267 12.95 21.44 8.71
C PRO A 267 11.53 21.99 8.92
N LEU A 268 10.90 22.50 7.86
CA LEU A 268 9.52 23.00 7.90
C LEU A 268 8.50 21.93 8.32
N LEU A 269 8.69 20.70 7.86
CA LEU A 269 7.82 19.58 8.22
C LEU A 269 8.16 19.03 9.60
N ASP A 270 9.44 19.00 9.96
CA ASP A 270 9.89 18.54 11.27
C ASP A 270 9.33 19.47 12.38
N GLU A 271 9.44 20.79 12.20
CA GLU A 271 8.85 21.81 13.09
C GLU A 271 7.32 21.68 13.19
N LEU A 272 6.63 21.41 12.08
CA LEU A 272 5.19 21.19 12.09
C LEU A 272 4.79 19.99 12.96
N LEU A 273 5.54 18.90 12.85
CA LEU A 273 5.16 17.64 13.47
C LEU A 273 5.56 17.58 14.94
N GLU A 274 6.65 18.24 15.36
CA GLU A 274 7.20 18.07 16.72
C GLU A 274 6.24 18.43 17.87
N ASP A 275 5.40 19.46 17.72
CA ASP A 275 4.42 19.89 18.74
C ASP A 275 3.01 20.02 18.16
N ASN A 276 2.51 18.93 17.55
CA ASN A 276 1.20 18.92 16.90
C ASN A 276 0.35 17.73 17.35
N ASP A 277 -0.79 18.03 17.98
CA ASP A 277 -1.73 17.04 18.52
C ASP A 277 -2.59 16.35 17.45
N LEU A 278 -2.55 16.83 16.20
CA LEU A 278 -3.22 16.25 15.04
C LEU A 278 -2.46 15.07 14.44
N VAL A 279 -1.17 14.89 14.77
CA VAL A 279 -0.39 13.77 14.24
C VAL A 279 -0.90 12.43 14.77
N ALA A 280 -1.25 12.38 16.05
CA ALA A 280 -1.83 11.20 16.68
C ALA A 280 -3.12 10.69 15.99
N PRO A 281 -4.18 11.52 15.80
CA PRO A 281 -5.38 11.08 15.10
C PRO A 281 -5.12 10.79 13.61
N LEU A 282 -4.19 11.48 12.95
CA LEU A 282 -3.81 11.19 11.57
C LEU A 282 -3.18 9.80 11.44
N LEU A 283 -2.20 9.46 12.29
CA LEU A 283 -1.55 8.15 12.31
C LEU A 283 -2.53 7.03 12.68
N SER A 284 -3.45 7.32 13.60
CA SER A 284 -4.55 6.43 13.95
C SER A 284 -5.42 6.10 12.72
N GLU A 285 -5.89 7.12 12.00
CA GLU A 285 -6.65 6.93 10.76
C GLU A 285 -5.84 6.24 9.66
N CYS A 286 -4.53 6.51 9.56
CA CYS A 286 -3.65 5.87 8.58
C CYS A 286 -3.66 4.33 8.70
N MET A 287 -3.80 3.81 9.93
CA MET A 287 -3.90 2.37 10.18
C MET A 287 -5.26 1.75 9.82
N LEU A 288 -6.29 2.58 9.70
CA LEU A 288 -7.66 2.21 9.33
C LEU A 288 -7.87 2.15 7.81
N MET A 289 -6.83 2.43 7.03
CA MET A 289 -6.81 2.20 5.59
C MET A 289 -6.39 0.75 5.25
N SER A 290 -7.12 0.15 4.33
CA SER A 290 -6.84 -1.18 3.75
C SER A 290 -5.54 -1.19 2.96
N ARG A 291 -5.00 -2.40 2.78
CA ARG A 291 -3.78 -2.61 1.99
C ARG A 291 -3.98 -2.25 0.52
N ALA A 292 -5.19 -2.43 -0.02
CA ALA A 292 -5.54 -2.13 -1.40
C ALA A 292 -5.30 -0.66 -1.81
N LYS A 293 -5.34 0.28 -0.85
CA LYS A 293 -5.00 1.69 -1.08
C LYS A 293 -3.52 1.90 -1.38
N PHE A 294 -2.65 1.05 -0.84
CA PHE A 294 -1.20 1.17 -0.95
C PHE A 294 -0.64 0.20 -1.98
N SER A 295 -1.24 0.17 -3.17
CA SER A 295 -0.61 -0.44 -4.35
C SER A 295 -0.09 0.67 -5.27
N ILE A 296 0.96 0.40 -6.06
CA ILE A 296 1.51 1.38 -7.02
C ILE A 296 0.40 1.90 -7.95
N ALA A 297 -0.44 0.99 -8.44
CA ALA A 297 -1.53 1.34 -9.34
C ALA A 297 -2.58 2.23 -8.67
N THR A 298 -2.95 1.96 -7.41
CA THR A 298 -3.91 2.79 -6.66
C THR A 298 -3.34 4.16 -6.32
N ILE A 299 -2.08 4.22 -5.90
CA ILE A 299 -1.37 5.48 -5.58
C ILE A 299 -1.24 6.33 -6.84
N LEU A 300 -0.79 5.78 -7.96
CA LEU A 300 -0.72 6.49 -9.24
C LEU A 300 -2.10 7.02 -9.67
N GLU A 301 -3.14 6.18 -9.58
CA GLU A 301 -4.52 6.56 -9.92
C GLU A 301 -5.05 7.67 -8.99
N SER A 302 -4.50 7.84 -7.78
CA SER A 302 -4.93 8.89 -6.86
C SER A 302 -4.64 10.29 -7.41
N PHE A 303 -3.59 10.42 -8.24
CA PHE A 303 -3.21 11.66 -8.94
C PHE A 303 -4.04 11.91 -10.21
N ASN A 304 -4.97 11.02 -10.58
CA ASN A 304 -5.87 11.19 -11.73
C ASN A 304 -6.99 12.22 -11.43
N CYS A 305 -6.62 13.45 -11.09
CA CYS A 305 -7.54 14.53 -10.72
C CYS A 305 -7.03 15.90 -11.19
N GLY A 306 -7.94 16.88 -11.20
CA GLY A 306 -7.60 18.25 -11.56
C GLY A 306 -7.31 18.41 -13.05
N ASP A 307 -6.13 18.94 -13.35
CA ASP A 307 -5.71 19.35 -14.69
C ASP A 307 -5.82 18.20 -15.72
N PRO A 308 -6.49 18.41 -16.88
CA PRO A 308 -6.63 17.39 -17.91
C PRO A 308 -5.30 16.82 -18.42
N THR A 309 -4.24 17.63 -18.50
CA THR A 309 -2.93 17.16 -19.00
C THR A 309 -2.25 16.25 -17.99
N GLU A 310 -2.43 16.52 -16.70
CA GLU A 310 -1.92 15.66 -15.63
C GLU A 310 -2.69 14.34 -15.53
N LYS A 311 -4.02 14.40 -15.66
CA LYS A 311 -4.87 13.20 -15.77
C LYS A 311 -4.50 12.33 -16.96
N MET A 312 -4.15 12.95 -18.09
CA MET A 312 -3.65 12.24 -19.27
C MET A 312 -2.37 11.49 -18.90
N ARG A 313 -1.35 12.15 -18.35
CA ARG A 313 -0.06 11.55 -17.96
C ARG A 313 -0.18 10.36 -17.01
N VAL A 314 -1.13 10.38 -16.09
CA VAL A 314 -1.40 9.25 -15.16
C VAL A 314 -1.95 8.02 -15.91
N ARG A 315 -2.70 8.25 -16.99
CA ARG A 315 -3.36 7.21 -17.79
C ARG A 315 -2.53 6.74 -18.98
N MET A 316 -1.55 7.54 -19.41
CA MET A 316 -0.68 7.21 -20.53
C MET A 316 -0.07 5.83 -20.36
N VAL A 317 -0.22 5.02 -21.39
CA VAL A 317 0.44 3.73 -21.51
C VAL A 317 1.77 4.01 -22.20
N PRO A 318 2.90 3.47 -21.69
CA PRO A 318 4.19 3.65 -22.34
C PRO A 318 4.14 3.05 -23.74
N ASP A 319 4.50 3.83 -24.74
CA ASP A 319 4.60 3.36 -26.12
C ASP A 319 5.90 2.59 -26.34
N GLU A 320 5.86 1.60 -27.23
CA GLU A 320 7.06 0.94 -27.73
C GLU A 320 7.93 1.96 -28.48
N ASN A 321 9.23 1.99 -28.18
CA ASN A 321 10.19 2.88 -28.82
C ASN A 321 11.30 2.05 -29.46
N GLU A 322 11.18 1.82 -30.77
CA GLU A 322 12.09 0.97 -31.54
C GLU A 322 13.55 1.40 -31.37
N ASP A 323 13.83 2.70 -31.34
CA ASP A 323 15.20 3.22 -31.19
C ASP A 323 15.80 2.91 -29.82
N ARG A 324 15.03 3.08 -28.74
CA ARG A 324 15.48 2.73 -27.38
C ARG A 324 15.63 1.23 -27.22
N GLU A 325 14.70 0.44 -27.74
CA GLU A 325 14.79 -1.02 -27.69
C GLU A 325 16.00 -1.53 -28.48
N TYR A 326 16.24 -0.97 -29.67
CA TYR A 326 17.42 -1.26 -30.46
C TYR A 326 18.70 -0.86 -29.74
N TYR A 327 18.73 0.32 -29.12
CA TYR A 327 19.85 0.78 -28.30
C TYR A 327 20.16 -0.17 -27.13
N LEU A 328 19.14 -0.63 -26.40
CA LEU A 328 19.30 -1.59 -25.30
C LEU A 328 19.76 -2.96 -25.79
N SER A 329 19.23 -3.43 -26.92
CA SER A 329 19.60 -4.73 -27.50
C SER A 329 21.09 -4.81 -27.88
N LYS A 330 21.68 -3.68 -28.29
CA LYS A 330 23.08 -3.55 -28.69
C LYS A 330 24.07 -3.51 -27.55
N GLN A 331 23.62 -3.37 -26.31
CA GLN A 331 24.54 -3.28 -25.19
C GLN A 331 25.28 -4.59 -24.96
N THR A 332 26.55 -4.48 -24.59
CA THR A 332 27.48 -5.58 -24.36
C THR A 332 28.13 -5.43 -22.98
N LEU A 333 28.93 -6.41 -22.58
CA LEU A 333 29.73 -6.36 -21.34
C LEU A 333 30.60 -5.10 -21.25
N GLU A 334 31.09 -4.57 -22.38
CA GLU A 334 31.99 -3.41 -22.41
C GLU A 334 31.24 -2.07 -22.37
N THR A 335 29.99 -2.04 -22.83
CA THR A 335 29.23 -0.79 -23.01
C THR A 335 28.17 -0.57 -21.93
N ILE A 336 27.78 -1.60 -21.20
CA ILE A 336 26.62 -1.56 -20.30
C ILE A 336 26.74 -0.54 -19.16
N ASP A 337 27.93 -0.31 -18.63
CA ASP A 337 28.17 0.64 -17.53
C ASP A 337 28.04 2.12 -17.98
N SER A 338 28.02 2.34 -19.30
CA SER A 338 27.76 3.64 -19.91
C SER A 338 26.33 3.79 -20.44
N ALA A 339 25.53 2.73 -20.41
CA ALA A 339 24.19 2.73 -20.99
C ALA A 339 23.26 3.61 -20.14
N CYS A 340 22.52 4.52 -20.80
CA CYS A 340 21.63 5.45 -20.12
C CYS A 340 20.35 5.66 -20.93
N ILE A 341 19.20 5.53 -20.28
CA ILE A 341 17.88 5.85 -20.82
C ILE A 341 17.40 7.14 -20.20
N GLU A 342 16.91 8.04 -21.04
CA GLU A 342 16.26 9.27 -20.62
C GLU A 342 14.76 9.22 -20.91
N ILE A 343 13.94 9.52 -19.91
CA ILE A 343 12.48 9.53 -20.01
C ILE A 343 11.99 10.95 -19.78
N ASN A 344 11.15 11.44 -20.69
CA ASN A 344 10.46 12.71 -20.50
C ASN A 344 9.07 12.46 -19.89
N VAL A 345 8.93 12.65 -18.59
CA VAL A 345 7.66 12.40 -17.87
C VAL A 345 6.53 13.28 -18.40
N HIS A 346 6.86 14.47 -18.94
CA HIS A 346 5.87 15.37 -19.52
C HIS A 346 5.19 14.78 -20.77
N GLU A 347 5.96 14.07 -21.59
CA GLU A 347 5.57 13.51 -22.89
C GLU A 347 5.17 12.04 -22.82
N GLU A 348 5.83 11.24 -21.99
CA GLU A 348 5.64 9.78 -21.92
C GLU A 348 4.75 9.34 -20.75
N GLY A 349 4.50 10.23 -19.79
CA GLY A 349 3.73 9.95 -18.59
C GLY A 349 4.48 9.13 -17.54
N TYR A 350 3.84 8.90 -16.40
CA TYR A 350 4.49 8.31 -15.23
C TYR A 350 4.75 6.81 -15.35
N ARG A 351 3.94 6.09 -16.12
CA ARG A 351 4.10 4.63 -16.29
C ARG A 351 5.36 4.28 -17.06
N ALA A 352 5.90 5.21 -17.85
CA ALA A 352 7.14 5.02 -18.59
C ALA A 352 8.32 4.75 -17.65
N ILE A 353 8.29 5.34 -16.43
CA ILE A 353 9.31 5.10 -15.39
C ILE A 353 9.43 3.61 -15.09
N PHE A 354 8.30 2.93 -14.87
CA PHE A 354 8.28 1.50 -14.55
C PHE A 354 8.73 0.67 -15.75
N HIS A 355 8.12 0.93 -16.91
CA HIS A 355 8.35 0.17 -18.13
C HIS A 355 9.83 0.15 -18.53
N TRP A 356 10.47 1.32 -18.56
CA TRP A 356 11.86 1.45 -18.98
C TRP A 356 12.84 1.02 -17.90
N LEU A 357 12.50 1.18 -16.60
CA LEU A 357 13.33 0.62 -15.54
C LEU A 357 13.33 -0.91 -15.60
N ASP A 358 12.17 -1.54 -15.80
CA ASP A 358 12.06 -3.00 -15.90
C ASP A 358 12.89 -3.52 -17.09
N LYS A 359 12.74 -2.92 -18.27
CA LYS A 359 13.54 -3.25 -19.46
C LYS A 359 15.05 -3.10 -19.23
N LEU A 360 15.47 -2.06 -18.50
CA LEU A 360 16.87 -1.83 -18.18
C LEU A 360 17.41 -2.88 -17.21
N ILE A 361 16.63 -3.26 -16.21
CA ILE A 361 17.00 -4.30 -15.26
C ILE A 361 17.05 -5.68 -15.93
N ASP A 362 16.11 -5.99 -16.83
CA ASP A 362 16.12 -7.22 -17.62
C ASP A 362 17.36 -7.30 -18.53
N LEU A 363 17.77 -6.16 -19.10
CA LEU A 363 19.03 -6.05 -19.83
C LEU A 363 20.23 -6.37 -18.92
N TYR A 364 20.28 -5.83 -17.70
CA TYR A 364 21.36 -6.11 -16.77
C TYR A 364 21.40 -7.59 -16.37
N ASP A 365 20.24 -8.21 -16.16
CA ASP A 365 20.15 -9.65 -15.88
C ASP A 365 20.68 -10.49 -17.04
N ARG A 366 20.29 -10.15 -18.29
CA ARG A 366 20.81 -10.80 -19.50
C ARG A 366 22.33 -10.68 -19.62
N ILE A 367 22.86 -9.47 -19.48
CA ILE A 367 24.31 -9.22 -19.60
C ILE A 367 25.10 -9.91 -18.47
N ASN A 368 24.52 -10.01 -17.27
CA ASN A 368 25.13 -10.77 -16.18
C ASN A 368 25.22 -12.28 -16.52
N LEU A 369 24.20 -12.85 -17.17
CA LEU A 369 24.27 -14.24 -17.65
C LEU A 369 25.34 -14.43 -18.72
N ASP A 370 25.49 -13.46 -19.63
CA ASP A 370 26.56 -13.49 -20.64
C ASP A 370 27.95 -13.42 -19.98
N PHE A 371 28.10 -12.61 -18.94
CA PHE A 371 29.33 -12.56 -18.14
C PHE A 371 29.62 -13.90 -17.45
N GLU A 372 28.64 -14.48 -16.76
CA GLU A 372 28.79 -15.77 -16.08
C GLU A 372 29.16 -16.89 -17.06
N ALA A 373 28.53 -16.91 -18.25
CA ALA A 373 28.87 -17.88 -19.29
C ALA A 373 30.32 -17.71 -19.81
N LYS A 374 30.77 -16.47 -19.99
CA LYS A 374 32.15 -16.17 -20.41
C LYS A 374 33.15 -16.55 -19.31
N ALA A 375 32.88 -16.15 -18.07
CA ALA A 375 33.71 -16.48 -16.91
C ALA A 375 33.85 -17.99 -16.73
N ASN A 376 32.75 -18.75 -16.80
CA ASN A 376 32.77 -20.20 -16.68
C ASN A 376 33.60 -20.89 -17.78
N ARG A 377 33.57 -20.39 -19.02
CA ARG A 377 34.41 -20.90 -20.11
C ARG A 377 35.88 -20.64 -19.84
N GLU A 378 36.24 -19.44 -19.41
CA GLU A 378 37.63 -19.07 -19.08
C GLU A 378 38.16 -19.92 -17.91
N THR A 379 37.38 -20.11 -16.85
CA THR A 379 37.78 -20.95 -15.71
C THR A 379 37.89 -22.43 -16.07
N SER A 380 36.97 -22.96 -16.90
CA SER A 380 37.01 -24.36 -17.34
C SER A 380 38.23 -24.68 -18.22
N GLN A 381 38.69 -23.72 -19.03
CA GLN A 381 39.89 -23.90 -19.87
C GLN A 381 41.19 -23.96 -19.05
N HIS A 382 41.21 -23.33 -17.88
CA HIS A 382 42.43 -23.22 -17.06
C HIS A 382 42.57 -24.37 -16.05
N ASN A 383 41.57 -25.25 -15.89
CA ASN A 383 41.62 -26.49 -15.09
C ASN A 383 42.16 -26.32 -13.65
N VAL A 384 42.06 -25.12 -13.09
CA VAL A 384 42.53 -24.80 -11.73
C VAL A 384 41.41 -24.06 -11.02
N VAL A 385 40.92 -24.64 -9.92
CA VAL A 385 40.05 -23.94 -8.96
C VAL A 385 40.95 -23.05 -8.09
N ASP A 386 41.53 -22.03 -8.71
CA ASP A 386 42.27 -20.98 -8.01
C ASP A 386 41.30 -19.84 -7.70
N LEU A 387 41.07 -19.62 -6.41
CA LEU A 387 40.22 -18.55 -5.90
C LEU A 387 40.70 -17.17 -6.37
N PHE A 388 42.02 -16.99 -6.57
CA PHE A 388 42.59 -15.74 -7.08
C PHE A 388 42.34 -15.57 -8.58
N ALA A 389 42.41 -16.64 -9.37
CA ALA A 389 42.04 -16.61 -10.79
C ALA A 389 40.54 -16.31 -10.98
N TRP A 390 39.68 -16.95 -10.17
CA TRP A 390 38.25 -16.64 -10.17
C TRP A 390 37.98 -15.18 -9.78
N SER A 391 38.62 -14.68 -8.71
CA SER A 391 38.48 -13.29 -8.28
C SER A 391 38.98 -12.28 -9.33
N ALA A 392 40.02 -12.61 -10.09
CA ALA A 392 40.54 -11.75 -11.16
C ALA A 392 39.59 -11.70 -12.37
N VAL A 393 38.90 -12.80 -12.68
CA VAL A 393 37.84 -12.81 -13.70
C VAL A 393 36.63 -12.03 -13.18
N ASP A 394 36.19 -12.29 -11.95
CA ASP A 394 35.03 -11.62 -11.32
C ASP A 394 35.22 -10.11 -11.18
N SER A 395 36.45 -9.63 -10.94
CA SER A 395 36.76 -8.19 -10.89
C SER A 395 36.52 -7.43 -12.19
N LYS A 396 36.35 -8.14 -13.31
CA LYS A 396 36.00 -7.54 -14.61
C LYS A 396 34.48 -7.49 -14.83
N ARG A 397 33.68 -7.90 -13.85
CA ARG A 397 32.21 -7.83 -13.93
C ARG A 397 31.80 -6.35 -14.03
N PRO A 398 30.93 -5.99 -14.99
CA PRO A 398 30.41 -4.63 -15.10
C PRO A 398 29.68 -4.19 -13.82
N GLU A 399 29.77 -2.91 -13.45
CA GLU A 399 29.09 -2.34 -12.28
C GLU A 399 27.57 -2.58 -12.35
N ALA A 400 26.99 -2.46 -13.55
CA ALA A 400 25.58 -2.70 -13.82
C ALA A 400 25.14 -4.13 -13.45
N CYS A 401 26.05 -5.11 -13.47
CA CYS A 401 25.77 -6.49 -13.12
C CYS A 401 25.94 -6.77 -11.62
N VAL A 402 26.79 -6.00 -10.93
CA VAL A 402 27.08 -6.13 -9.49
C VAL A 402 25.94 -5.56 -8.66
N ASP A 403 25.55 -4.30 -8.90
CA ASP A 403 24.44 -3.63 -8.23
C ASP A 403 23.49 -3.03 -9.25
N ARG A 404 22.54 -3.85 -9.71
CA ARG A 404 21.62 -3.54 -10.81
C ARG A 404 20.75 -2.32 -10.50
N LEU A 405 20.14 -2.30 -9.31
CA LEU A 405 19.26 -1.22 -8.89
C LEU A 405 20.05 0.06 -8.58
N GLY A 406 21.19 -0.06 -7.91
CA GLY A 406 22.09 1.07 -7.65
C GLY A 406 22.62 1.69 -8.94
N HIS A 407 23.10 0.88 -9.88
CA HIS A 407 23.58 1.36 -11.17
C HIS A 407 22.47 2.00 -12.00
N ALA A 408 21.28 1.39 -12.05
CA ALA A 408 20.12 1.97 -12.74
C ALA A 408 19.81 3.38 -12.23
N CYS A 409 19.81 3.59 -10.91
CA CYS A 409 19.54 4.90 -10.33
C CYS A 409 20.73 5.89 -10.47
N ALA A 410 21.97 5.39 -10.39
CA ALA A 410 23.15 6.24 -10.46
C ALA A 410 23.43 6.76 -11.88
N LYS A 411 23.34 5.88 -12.88
CA LYS A 411 23.79 6.13 -14.27
C LYS A 411 22.78 5.69 -15.32
N GLY A 412 22.06 4.59 -15.09
CA GLY A 412 21.25 3.92 -16.11
C GLY A 412 19.96 4.64 -16.50
N LEU A 413 19.36 5.43 -15.61
CA LEU A 413 18.08 6.10 -15.81
C LEU A 413 18.18 7.60 -15.50
N ARG A 414 17.60 8.42 -16.36
CA ARG A 414 17.39 9.86 -16.15
C ARG A 414 15.95 10.25 -16.44
N LEU A 415 15.36 11.05 -15.54
CA LEU A 415 13.98 11.54 -15.68
C LEU A 415 13.99 13.04 -15.88
N ARG A 416 13.37 13.50 -16.97
CA ARG A 416 13.06 14.91 -17.19
C ARG A 416 11.65 15.20 -16.71
N CYS A 417 11.55 16.11 -15.74
CA CYS A 417 10.30 16.62 -15.21
C CYS A 417 10.18 18.11 -15.55
N LYS A 418 8.98 18.57 -15.90
CA LYS A 418 8.73 19.97 -16.27
C LYS A 418 8.58 20.89 -15.05
N ASN A 419 8.07 20.35 -13.95
CA ASN A 419 7.81 21.10 -12.72
C ASN A 419 8.05 20.23 -11.48
N GLU A 420 8.10 20.87 -10.31
CA GLU A 420 8.36 20.21 -9.03
C GLU A 420 7.30 19.16 -8.66
N SER A 421 6.05 19.36 -9.08
CA SER A 421 4.96 18.40 -8.83
C SER A 421 5.21 17.08 -9.59
N GLN A 422 5.60 17.16 -10.85
CA GLN A 422 5.98 15.99 -11.65
C GLN A 422 7.20 15.30 -11.07
N GLU A 423 8.21 16.06 -10.64
CA GLU A 423 9.39 15.50 -10.01
C GLU A 423 9.03 14.75 -8.72
N ARG A 424 8.18 15.33 -7.87
CA ARG A 424 7.70 14.69 -6.64
C ARG A 424 6.98 13.38 -6.94
N ILE A 425 5.99 13.40 -7.84
CA ILE A 425 5.21 12.21 -8.18
C ILE A 425 6.13 11.15 -8.80
N ALA A 426 7.01 11.52 -9.72
CA ALA A 426 7.99 10.61 -10.31
C ALA A 426 8.92 10.00 -9.26
N ARG A 427 9.38 10.80 -8.27
CA ARG A 427 10.21 10.35 -7.15
C ARG A 427 9.50 9.36 -6.26
N LEU A 428 8.24 9.64 -5.89
CA LEU A 428 7.39 8.72 -5.13
C LEU A 428 7.25 7.39 -5.87
N LEU A 429 6.84 7.44 -7.14
CA LEU A 429 6.58 6.25 -7.94
C LEU A 429 7.83 5.42 -8.17
N LEU A 430 8.97 6.06 -8.49
CA LEU A 430 10.25 5.37 -8.60
C LEU A 430 10.63 4.68 -7.29
N THR A 431 10.46 5.35 -6.15
CA THR A 431 10.74 4.78 -4.83
C THR A 431 9.89 3.54 -4.55
N LEU A 432 8.58 3.61 -4.82
CA LEU A 432 7.65 2.48 -4.65
C LEU A 432 8.03 1.31 -5.58
N HIS A 433 8.40 1.60 -6.82
CA HIS A 433 8.78 0.56 -7.78
C HIS A 433 10.10 -0.11 -7.42
N LEU A 434 11.09 0.63 -6.91
CA LEU A 434 12.34 0.06 -6.40
C LEU A 434 12.09 -0.88 -5.21
N ILE A 435 11.21 -0.50 -4.29
CA ILE A 435 10.78 -1.37 -3.18
C ILE A 435 10.12 -2.65 -3.72
N HIS A 436 9.24 -2.52 -4.72
CA HIS A 436 8.57 -3.65 -5.35
C HIS A 436 9.55 -4.60 -6.06
N LEU A 437 10.47 -4.08 -6.85
CA LEU A 437 11.50 -4.85 -7.57
C LEU A 437 12.42 -5.59 -6.60
N ALA A 438 12.88 -4.92 -5.55
CA ALA A 438 13.72 -5.57 -4.55
C ALA A 438 12.98 -6.68 -3.79
N GLY A 439 11.69 -6.45 -3.48
CA GLY A 439 10.85 -7.44 -2.80
C GLY A 439 10.54 -8.66 -3.68
N SER A 440 10.19 -8.44 -4.96
CA SER A 440 9.86 -9.52 -5.90
C SER A 440 11.06 -10.40 -6.24
N LYS A 441 12.26 -9.80 -6.38
CA LYS A 441 13.52 -10.54 -6.61
C LYS A 441 14.15 -11.10 -5.32
N GLN A 442 13.49 -10.93 -4.16
CA GLN A 442 13.99 -11.33 -2.84
C GLN A 442 15.43 -10.86 -2.55
N GLN A 443 15.79 -9.67 -3.05
CA GLN A 443 17.14 -9.15 -2.89
C GLN A 443 17.33 -8.68 -1.45
N ALA A 444 18.35 -9.25 -0.78
CA ALA A 444 18.73 -8.86 0.57
C ALA A 444 19.41 -7.48 0.53
N MET A 445 18.62 -6.42 0.57
CA MET A 445 19.14 -5.04 0.61
C MET A 445 19.30 -4.54 2.04
N ASN A 446 20.39 -3.82 2.29
CA ASN A 446 20.59 -3.07 3.54
C ASN A 446 20.06 -1.64 3.44
N HIS A 447 20.04 -1.06 2.24
CA HIS A 447 19.59 0.29 1.95
C HIS A 447 18.94 0.34 0.56
N LEU A 448 18.12 1.35 0.31
CA LEU A 448 17.60 1.68 -1.02
C LEU A 448 18.68 2.43 -1.83
N PRO A 449 18.68 2.29 -3.17
CA PRO A 449 19.61 3.04 -4.01
C PRO A 449 19.29 4.54 -3.97
N ALA A 450 20.33 5.37 -4.12
CA ALA A 450 20.18 6.82 -4.19
C ALA A 450 19.47 7.22 -5.50
N ILE A 451 18.36 7.95 -5.38
CA ILE A 451 17.51 8.33 -6.52
C ILE A 451 17.77 9.76 -6.99
N SER A 452 18.42 10.61 -6.19
CA SER A 452 18.77 11.99 -6.56
C SER A 452 19.46 12.10 -7.93
N PRO A 453 20.41 11.22 -8.30
CA PRO A 453 21.05 11.30 -9.61
C PRO A 453 20.05 11.15 -10.77
N VAL A 454 18.97 10.38 -10.60
CA VAL A 454 17.95 10.15 -11.64
C VAL A 454 17.29 11.47 -12.07
N PHE A 455 17.14 12.41 -11.15
CA PHE A 455 16.49 13.70 -11.37
C PHE A 455 17.47 14.85 -11.67
N ALA A 456 18.79 14.61 -11.60
CA ALA A 456 19.78 15.63 -11.86
C ALA A 456 19.66 16.12 -13.31
N GLN A 457 19.43 17.44 -13.49
CA GLN A 457 19.47 18.07 -14.80
C GLN A 457 20.88 17.89 -15.37
N GLY A 458 21.03 17.17 -16.47
CA GLY A 458 22.26 17.21 -17.25
C GLY A 458 22.45 18.65 -17.73
N ASP A 459 23.55 19.29 -17.32
CA ASP A 459 23.95 20.66 -17.64
C ASP A 459 23.45 21.13 -19.02
N ALA A 460 22.33 21.85 -19.04
CA ALA A 460 21.93 22.66 -20.17
C ALA A 460 22.66 24.00 -20.05
N GLY A 461 23.99 24.00 -20.25
CA GLY A 461 24.76 25.24 -20.12
C GLY A 461 26.27 25.09 -20.00
N ALA A 462 26.93 24.22 -20.77
CA ALA A 462 28.37 24.32 -20.97
C ALA A 462 28.72 24.02 -22.43
N SER A 463 29.05 25.09 -23.15
CA SER A 463 29.78 25.06 -24.41
C SER A 463 31.03 24.19 -24.30
N GLY A 464 31.23 23.29 -25.27
CA GLY A 464 32.56 22.71 -25.58
C GLY A 464 32.72 21.23 -25.27
N GLN A 465 32.61 20.42 -26.34
CA GLN A 465 33.36 19.17 -26.58
C GLN A 465 33.70 18.28 -25.37
N ASN A 466 32.84 17.30 -25.09
CA ASN A 466 33.24 15.88 -25.05
C ASN A 466 31.99 14.99 -25.00
N ALA A 467 31.88 14.11 -25.99
CA ALA A 467 30.73 13.23 -26.20
C ALA A 467 30.57 12.20 -25.07
N ARG A 468 29.57 12.38 -24.22
CA ARG A 468 28.85 11.26 -23.59
C ARG A 468 27.78 10.82 -24.58
N GLN A 469 27.83 9.56 -25.03
CA GLN A 469 26.82 8.96 -25.92
C GLN A 469 25.51 8.75 -25.15
N GLY A 470 24.77 9.83 -24.88
CA GLY A 470 23.36 9.78 -24.50
C GLY A 470 22.51 10.05 -25.74
N LEU A 471 21.69 9.09 -26.17
CA LEU A 471 20.74 9.30 -27.25
C LEU A 471 19.56 10.12 -26.73
N ARG A 472 19.57 11.43 -27.04
CA ARG A 472 18.37 12.28 -27.00
C ARG A 472 17.52 11.94 -28.22
N ILE A 473 16.36 11.32 -28.00
CA ILE A 473 15.32 11.25 -29.02
C ILE A 473 14.03 11.75 -28.38
N SER A 474 13.65 12.98 -28.74
CA SER A 474 12.31 13.52 -28.53
C SER A 474 11.39 12.98 -29.61
N ALA A 475 10.27 12.37 -29.24
CA ALA A 475 9.24 12.00 -30.20
C ALA A 475 8.59 13.29 -30.74
N GLY A 476 8.90 13.62 -32.00
CA GLY A 476 8.31 14.74 -32.71
C GLY A 476 7.96 14.31 -34.14
N GLY A 477 6.69 13.93 -34.32
CA GLY A 477 6.01 13.77 -35.59
C GLY A 477 4.57 14.21 -35.41
#